data_AF-A0A8J6KYP3-F1
#
_entry.id   AF-A0A8J6KYP3-F1
#
_cell.length_a   1.000
_cell.length_b   1.000
_cell.length_c   1.000
_cell.angle_alpha   90.00
_cell.angle_beta   90.00
_cell.angle_gamma   90.00
#
_symmetry.space_group_name_H-M   'P 1'
#
loop_
_entity.id
_entity.type
_entity.pdbx_description
1 polymer ?
#
loop_
_entity_poly.entity_id
_entity_poly.type
_entity_poly.pdbx_seq_one_letter_code
_entity_poly.pdbx_strand_id
1 'polypeptide(L)'
;MYTVEHRYYRKVKNEIQLPPAAWQGLQKGACPGHLSMMDHTPLVCDYGSGVSKVGFAGAEGPLAVFPTILGKLKHNAFQTKCTEYAITPSLQQFFSAGHSSHTCSNLLVGVEEKDWFIGAEAQNNLKNLNMHYPITRGAITDWDDVEKIWHHSFYQVLRVAPEEHPLMITEPPLNSTDVKCRMTQILFETFNVPALYVANQGVLSMYAAGRTSGITIECGEGMTYFVPVINGFPLQLSTTKLDIAGQDLTTYLLKLLSDSGNLLVSTGITIECGEGMTYFVPVINGFPSQLSTTKLDIAGQDLTTYLLKLLSDSGNLLVSTADREYIRDLKEKHCYVTLDYDMEMSKNAVPSQQKKVQLPDGREISLEQEALTCSEALFNTSLIGRSNPGIHMQVQQSITSCDHSHWRTLFGHIILSGGTGAFSGLRLRLQREISKLVSPVLCVKVATSSYAKYGAWVGASILSSLPMFREMWVTSHEYREIGSSVMCRRNL
;
A
#
# COMPACT_ATOMS: atom_id res chain seq x y z
N MET A 1 -3.15 1.90 -30.67
CA MET A 1 -4.42 2.34 -30.06
C MET A 1 -4.11 3.18 -28.82
N TYR A 2 -3.63 4.43 -28.97
CA TYR A 2 -3.15 5.25 -27.82
C TYR A 2 -3.68 6.70 -27.85
N THR A 3 -4.83 6.94 -28.49
CA THR A 3 -5.30 8.30 -28.78
C THR A 3 -6.50 8.77 -27.95
N VAL A 4 -7.11 7.92 -27.14
CA VAL A 4 -8.33 8.28 -26.38
C VAL A 4 -8.00 8.74 -24.94
N GLU A 5 -7.05 8.11 -24.25
CA GLU A 5 -6.71 8.45 -22.86
C GLU A 5 -6.01 9.81 -22.72
N HIS A 6 -5.18 10.20 -23.69
CA HIS A 6 -4.51 11.51 -23.69
C HIS A 6 -5.47 12.72 -23.70
N ARG A 7 -6.74 12.54 -24.13
CA ARG A 7 -7.74 13.63 -24.12
C ARG A 7 -8.29 13.89 -22.72
N TYR A 8 -8.46 12.87 -21.88
CA TYR A 8 -8.96 13.05 -20.52
C TYR A 8 -7.95 13.88 -19.69
N TYR A 9 -6.66 13.51 -19.75
CA TYR A 9 -5.59 14.19 -19.01
C TYR A 9 -5.36 15.64 -19.44
N ARG A 10 -5.52 15.97 -20.74
CA ARG A 10 -5.45 17.36 -21.22
C ARG A 10 -6.63 18.23 -20.77
N LYS A 11 -7.78 17.61 -20.49
CA LYS A 11 -9.02 18.31 -20.15
C LYS A 11 -9.03 18.73 -18.67
N VAL A 12 -8.58 17.85 -17.76
CA VAL A 12 -8.40 18.18 -16.32
C VAL A 12 -7.42 19.33 -16.13
N LYS A 13 -6.33 19.38 -16.92
CA LYS A 13 -5.37 20.50 -16.93
C LYS A 13 -6.00 21.87 -17.22
N ASN A 14 -7.07 21.91 -18.01
CA ASN A 14 -7.78 23.14 -18.35
C ASN A 14 -8.86 23.55 -17.32
N GLU A 15 -9.26 22.65 -16.42
CA GLU A 15 -10.27 22.90 -15.38
C GLU A 15 -9.66 23.41 -14.06
N ILE A 16 -8.34 23.31 -13.88
CA ILE A 16 -7.63 23.87 -12.73
C ILE A 16 -7.41 25.38 -12.96
N GLN A 17 -8.46 26.18 -12.84
CA GLN A 17 -8.32 27.62 -12.60
C GLN A 17 -8.04 27.84 -11.11
N LEU A 18 -6.77 28.03 -10.77
CA LEU A 18 -6.34 28.39 -9.41
C LEU A 18 -6.89 29.78 -9.02
N PRO A 19 -7.53 29.96 -7.84
CA PRO A 19 -7.80 31.28 -7.32
C PRO A 19 -6.48 31.94 -6.82
N PRO A 20 -6.20 33.22 -7.14
CA PRO A 20 -4.93 33.89 -6.81
C PRO A 20 -4.63 34.13 -5.31
N ALA A 21 -5.46 33.67 -4.38
CA ALA A 21 -5.46 34.16 -3.00
C ALA A 21 -4.69 33.31 -1.96
N ALA A 22 -4.09 32.17 -2.34
CA ALA A 22 -3.39 31.30 -1.38
C ALA A 22 -1.88 31.59 -1.19
N TRP A 23 -1.33 32.60 -1.86
CA TRP A 23 0.12 32.84 -1.92
C TRP A 23 0.70 33.89 -0.95
N GLN A 24 -0.09 34.45 -0.02
CA GLN A 24 0.40 35.58 0.81
C GLN A 24 1.00 35.19 2.18
N GLY A 25 1.21 33.91 2.47
CA GLY A 25 1.73 33.47 3.78
C GLY A 25 3.24 33.20 3.88
N LEU A 26 3.96 32.95 2.78
CA LEU A 26 5.31 32.35 2.83
C LEU A 26 6.36 32.99 1.90
N GLN A 27 6.08 34.17 1.34
CA GLN A 27 7.05 34.92 0.51
C GLN A 27 7.45 36.27 1.15
N LYS A 28 8.18 36.21 2.26
CA LYS A 28 9.01 37.35 2.69
C LYS A 28 10.47 36.94 2.62
N GLY A 29 11.12 37.14 1.47
CA GLY A 29 12.58 37.03 1.40
C GLY A 29 13.26 36.75 0.07
N ALA A 30 12.59 36.72 -1.09
CA ALA A 30 13.28 36.48 -2.36
C ALA A 30 12.88 37.48 -3.45
N CYS A 31 13.88 38.08 -4.09
CA CYS A 31 13.74 38.96 -5.25
C CYS A 31 13.05 38.23 -6.42
N PRO A 32 12.17 38.88 -7.18
CA PRO A 32 11.51 38.25 -8.32
C PRO A 32 12.47 38.22 -9.53
N GLY A 33 13.22 37.12 -9.66
CA GLY A 33 14.09 36.85 -10.78
C GLY A 33 14.30 35.36 -10.96
N HIS A 34 13.69 34.79 -12.02
CA HIS A 34 14.00 33.50 -12.64
C HIS A 34 14.17 32.31 -11.66
N LEU A 35 13.08 31.82 -11.07
CA LEU A 35 13.09 30.48 -10.46
C LEU A 35 13.29 29.46 -11.58
N SER A 36 14.34 28.66 -11.51
CA SER A 36 14.49 27.51 -12.42
C SER A 36 13.47 26.43 -12.02
N MET A 37 13.00 25.60 -12.95
CA MET A 37 12.10 24.46 -12.62
C MET A 37 12.70 23.52 -11.55
N MET A 38 14.02 23.58 -11.32
CA MET A 38 14.73 22.80 -10.30
C MET A 38 14.75 23.46 -8.90
N ASP A 39 14.19 24.66 -8.75
CA ASP A 39 14.09 25.37 -7.46
C ASP A 39 12.73 25.16 -6.77
N HIS A 40 11.80 24.45 -7.41
CA HIS A 40 10.57 24.03 -6.78
C HIS A 40 10.82 22.95 -5.71
N THR A 41 10.06 23.03 -4.62
CA THR A 41 10.13 22.06 -3.52
C THR A 41 9.84 20.65 -4.03
N PRO A 42 10.73 19.67 -3.80
CA PRO A 42 10.49 18.29 -4.24
C PRO A 42 9.23 17.68 -3.62
N LEU A 43 8.54 16.85 -4.40
CA LEU A 43 7.46 15.99 -3.92
C LEU A 43 8.03 14.71 -3.30
N VAL A 44 7.46 14.28 -2.19
CA VAL A 44 7.86 13.06 -1.49
C VAL A 44 6.69 12.09 -1.45
N CYS A 45 6.85 10.94 -2.10
CA CYS A 45 5.82 9.91 -2.24
C CYS A 45 6.30 8.55 -1.74
N ASP A 46 5.64 8.01 -0.72
CA ASP A 46 5.82 6.65 -0.21
C ASP A 46 4.56 5.82 -0.48
N TYR A 47 4.62 4.96 -1.50
CA TYR A 47 3.53 4.09 -1.91
C TYR A 47 3.69 2.71 -1.27
N GLY A 48 3.03 2.52 -0.12
CA GLY A 48 2.97 1.23 0.55
C GLY A 48 1.81 0.35 0.08
N SER A 49 1.90 -0.95 0.38
CA SER A 49 0.83 -1.94 0.10
C SER A 49 -0.50 -1.61 0.77
N GLY A 50 -0.46 -1.12 2.02
CA GLY A 50 -1.68 -0.71 2.73
C GLY A 50 -2.03 0.76 2.54
N VAL A 51 -1.03 1.64 2.68
CA VAL A 51 -1.23 3.10 2.72
C VAL A 51 -0.18 3.83 1.89
N SER A 52 -0.65 4.83 1.16
CA SER A 52 0.13 5.81 0.39
C SER A 52 0.28 7.08 1.20
N LYS A 53 1.49 7.63 1.25
CA LYS A 53 1.83 8.86 1.98
C LYS A 53 2.48 9.83 1.00
N VAL A 54 1.92 11.03 0.90
CA VAL A 54 2.38 12.03 -0.07
C VAL A 54 2.48 13.41 0.58
N GLY A 55 3.43 14.21 0.13
CA GLY A 55 3.62 15.58 0.60
C GLY A 55 4.85 16.24 -0.02
N PHE A 56 5.35 17.27 0.65
CA PHE A 56 6.47 18.08 0.19
C PHE A 56 7.70 17.88 1.06
N ALA A 57 8.88 18.01 0.45
CA ALA A 57 10.15 18.03 1.16
C ALA A 57 10.19 19.13 2.24
N GLY A 58 10.86 18.85 3.35
CA GLY A 58 11.00 19.77 4.48
C GLY A 58 9.81 19.83 5.44
N ALA A 59 8.72 19.11 5.18
CA ALA A 59 7.61 18.98 6.12
C ALA A 59 7.87 17.90 7.18
N GLU A 60 7.35 18.11 8.40
CA GLU A 60 7.52 17.20 9.55
C GLU A 60 6.71 15.88 9.42
N GLY A 61 5.72 15.84 8.51
CA GLY A 61 4.89 14.68 8.25
C GLY A 61 4.19 14.79 6.89
N PRO A 62 3.64 13.67 6.38
CA PRO A 62 2.99 13.65 5.07
C PRO A 62 1.77 14.57 5.07
N LEU A 63 1.57 15.29 3.97
CA LEU A 63 0.40 16.15 3.79
C LEU A 63 -0.89 15.32 3.76
N ALA A 64 -0.82 14.15 3.12
CA ALA A 64 -1.93 13.24 3.02
C ALA A 64 -1.48 11.79 3.17
N VAL A 65 -2.31 11.02 3.85
CA VAL A 65 -2.20 9.58 3.99
C VAL A 65 -3.53 8.97 3.61
N PHE A 66 -3.53 8.05 2.64
CA PHE A 66 -4.75 7.39 2.19
C PHE A 66 -4.51 5.91 1.86
N PRO A 67 -5.54 5.05 1.94
CA PRO A 67 -5.42 3.64 1.58
C PRO A 67 -5.01 3.46 0.11
N THR A 68 -4.06 2.57 -0.14
CA THR A 68 -3.60 2.23 -1.51
C THR A 68 -4.58 1.25 -2.16
N ILE A 69 -5.82 1.69 -2.38
CA ILE A 69 -6.90 0.86 -2.88
C ILE A 69 -7.64 1.60 -3.98
N LEU A 70 -8.02 0.87 -5.02
CA LEU A 70 -8.80 1.36 -6.14
C LEU A 70 -10.12 0.60 -6.25
N GLY A 71 -11.25 1.31 -6.24
CA GLY A 71 -12.58 0.75 -6.44
C GLY A 71 -13.08 0.99 -7.86
N LYS A 72 -13.40 -0.07 -8.61
CA LYS A 72 -14.05 0.01 -9.94
C LYS A 72 -15.55 -0.29 -9.81
N LEU A 73 -16.41 0.42 -10.52
CA LEU A 73 -17.86 0.14 -10.49
C LEU A 73 -18.16 -1.28 -10.97
N LYS A 74 -19.02 -2.00 -10.23
CA LYS A 74 -19.54 -3.31 -10.66
C LYS A 74 -20.38 -3.12 -11.94
N HIS A 75 -20.15 -3.94 -12.96
CA HIS A 75 -20.88 -3.87 -14.25
C HIS A 75 -22.43 -3.86 -14.11
N ASN A 76 -22.99 -4.43 -13.04
CA ASN A 76 -24.44 -4.44 -12.79
C ASN A 76 -25.01 -3.13 -12.21
N ALA A 77 -24.18 -2.21 -11.72
CA ALA A 77 -24.65 -0.90 -11.24
C ALA A 77 -25.11 0.03 -12.38
N PHE A 78 -24.66 -0.25 -13.61
CA PHE A 78 -25.13 0.45 -14.82
C PHE A 78 -26.61 0.19 -15.12
N GLN A 79 -27.18 -0.94 -14.69
CA GLN A 79 -28.59 -1.27 -14.97
C GLN A 79 -29.57 -0.67 -13.95
N THR A 80 -29.17 -0.50 -12.68
CA THR A 80 -30.12 -0.11 -11.61
C THR A 80 -30.48 1.37 -11.64
N LYS A 81 -29.59 2.25 -12.12
CA LYS A 81 -29.92 3.69 -12.26
C LYS A 81 -30.93 3.96 -13.39
N CYS A 82 -31.00 3.13 -14.43
CA CYS A 82 -31.99 3.26 -15.49
C CYS A 82 -33.41 2.89 -15.04
N THR A 83 -33.55 2.16 -13.94
CA THR A 83 -34.86 1.70 -13.44
C THR A 83 -35.47 2.58 -12.34
N GLU A 84 -34.66 3.31 -11.56
CA GLU A 84 -35.19 4.16 -10.47
C GLU A 84 -35.78 5.50 -10.94
N TYR A 85 -35.41 6.00 -12.12
CA TYR A 85 -36.03 7.20 -12.70
C TYR A 85 -37.29 6.94 -13.53
N ALA A 86 -37.75 5.69 -13.64
CA ALA A 86 -38.89 5.32 -14.48
C ALA A 86 -40.23 5.17 -13.75
N ILE A 87 -40.32 5.42 -12.44
CA ILE A 87 -41.57 5.24 -11.68
C ILE A 87 -41.88 6.44 -10.80
N THR A 88 -42.27 7.56 -11.43
CA THR A 88 -43.18 8.53 -10.80
C THR A 88 -44.57 8.37 -11.40
N PRO A 89 -45.63 8.15 -10.60
CA PRO A 89 -46.99 7.84 -11.07
C PRO A 89 -47.77 9.06 -11.64
N SER A 90 -47.08 10.09 -12.14
CA SER A 90 -47.68 11.28 -12.75
C SER A 90 -47.60 11.32 -14.28
N LEU A 91 -47.03 10.30 -14.93
CA LEU A 91 -46.87 10.23 -16.39
C LEU A 91 -47.53 8.98 -17.04
N GLN A 92 -48.52 8.37 -16.39
CA GLN A 92 -49.31 7.28 -16.98
C GLN A 92 -50.47 7.74 -17.89
N GLN A 93 -50.70 9.05 -18.03
CA GLN A 93 -51.80 9.58 -18.86
C GLN A 93 -51.41 9.95 -20.30
N PHE A 94 -50.16 9.75 -20.72
CA PHE A 94 -49.69 10.15 -22.06
C PHE A 94 -49.35 9.00 -23.03
N PHE A 95 -49.41 7.74 -22.59
CA PHE A 95 -49.15 6.58 -23.46
C PHE A 95 -50.45 5.85 -23.83
N SER A 96 -51.25 6.48 -24.67
CA SER A 96 -52.39 5.85 -25.35
C SER A 96 -52.51 6.35 -26.79
N ALA A 97 -51.42 6.27 -27.56
CA ALA A 97 -51.46 6.34 -29.03
C ALA A 97 -50.14 5.78 -29.56
N GLY A 98 -50.23 4.85 -30.50
CA GLY A 98 -49.08 4.10 -30.99
C GLY A 98 -48.15 4.87 -31.94
N HIS A 99 -47.11 4.13 -32.31
CA HIS A 99 -46.18 4.28 -33.44
C HIS A 99 -44.71 4.55 -33.06
N SER A 100 -43.91 3.57 -33.49
CA SER A 100 -42.52 3.61 -33.95
C SER A 100 -41.42 4.04 -32.99
N SER A 101 -40.51 3.09 -32.80
CA SER A 101 -39.13 3.19 -32.32
C SER A 101 -38.42 4.46 -32.79
N HIS A 102 -38.24 5.41 -31.88
CA HIS A 102 -37.15 6.37 -31.95
C HIS A 102 -36.48 6.45 -30.59
N THR A 103 -35.19 6.13 -30.62
CA THR A 103 -34.18 6.29 -29.56
C THR A 103 -34.33 7.64 -28.86
N CYS A 104 -34.62 7.62 -27.56
CA CYS A 104 -34.44 8.79 -26.68
C CYS A 104 -32.95 9.05 -26.48
N SER A 105 -32.35 9.78 -27.41
CA SER A 105 -31.11 10.53 -27.19
C SER A 105 -31.50 11.96 -26.81
N ASN A 106 -30.98 12.42 -25.67
CA ASN A 106 -30.97 13.80 -25.14
C ASN A 106 -31.92 14.05 -23.95
N LEU A 107 -31.44 13.72 -22.74
CA LEU A 107 -31.58 14.58 -21.55
C LEU A 107 -30.59 14.14 -20.47
N LEU A 108 -29.91 15.11 -19.84
CA LEU A 108 -28.84 15.02 -18.82
C LEU A 108 -27.38 15.03 -19.35
N VAL A 109 -26.98 16.20 -19.86
CA VAL A 109 -25.58 16.64 -19.91
C VAL A 109 -25.24 17.21 -18.53
N GLY A 110 -24.27 16.65 -17.80
CA GLY A 110 -23.71 17.33 -16.63
C GLY A 110 -23.03 16.53 -15.51
N VAL A 111 -23.03 15.19 -15.51
CA VAL A 111 -22.25 14.41 -14.52
C VAL A 111 -21.38 13.43 -15.30
N GLU A 112 -20.10 13.77 -15.51
CA GLU A 112 -19.14 12.77 -16.01
C GLU A 112 -19.04 11.68 -14.92
N GLU A 113 -19.53 10.47 -15.23
CA GLU A 113 -19.48 9.36 -14.28
C GLU A 113 -18.02 8.94 -14.06
N LYS A 114 -17.52 9.12 -12.83
CA LYS A 114 -16.18 8.71 -12.44
C LYS A 114 -16.17 7.17 -12.32
N ASP A 115 -15.50 6.50 -13.25
CA ASP A 115 -15.48 5.02 -13.32
C ASP A 115 -14.71 4.36 -12.16
N TRP A 116 -13.85 5.11 -11.48
CA TRP A 116 -12.95 4.61 -10.44
C TRP A 116 -12.86 5.57 -9.25
N PHE A 117 -12.71 4.99 -8.06
CA PHE A 117 -12.60 5.69 -6.77
C PHE A 117 -11.33 5.25 -6.06
N ILE A 118 -10.69 6.14 -5.30
CA ILE A 118 -9.41 5.84 -4.62
C ILE A 118 -9.50 6.19 -3.14
N GLY A 119 -8.82 5.39 -2.31
CA GLY A 119 -8.67 5.65 -0.88
C GLY A 119 -10.01 5.67 -0.13
N ALA A 120 -10.25 6.72 0.64
CA ALA A 120 -11.47 6.85 1.46
C ALA A 120 -12.76 6.88 0.62
N GLU A 121 -12.71 7.42 -0.61
CA GLU A 121 -13.88 7.41 -1.51
C GLU A 121 -14.29 5.99 -1.90
N ALA A 122 -13.30 5.11 -2.11
CA ALA A 122 -13.52 3.70 -2.41
C ALA A 122 -14.03 2.94 -1.17
N GLN A 123 -13.47 3.23 0.00
CA GLN A 123 -13.90 2.63 1.27
C GLN A 123 -15.32 3.04 1.68
N ASN A 124 -15.76 4.25 1.37
CA ASN A 124 -17.13 4.67 1.70
C ASN A 124 -18.19 4.04 0.77
N ASN A 125 -17.79 3.58 -0.41
CA ASN A 125 -18.69 3.04 -1.44
C ASN A 125 -18.50 1.53 -1.70
N LEU A 126 -18.10 0.76 -0.68
CA LEU A 126 -17.75 -0.67 -0.78
C LEU A 126 -18.82 -1.57 -1.41
N LYS A 127 -20.11 -1.23 -1.27
CA LYS A 127 -21.21 -2.08 -1.78
C LYS A 127 -21.22 -2.15 -3.31
N ASN A 128 -20.94 -1.02 -3.97
CA ASN A 128 -21.09 -0.85 -5.41
C ASN A 128 -19.78 -1.03 -6.19
N LEU A 129 -18.66 -1.15 -5.47
CA LEU A 129 -17.32 -1.19 -6.04
C LEU A 129 -16.68 -2.58 -5.90
N ASN A 130 -15.91 -2.96 -6.91
CA ASN A 130 -14.92 -4.02 -6.84
C ASN A 130 -13.59 -3.40 -6.40
N MET A 131 -13.05 -3.88 -5.28
CA MET A 131 -11.82 -3.33 -4.68
C MET A 131 -10.60 -4.05 -5.24
N HIS A 132 -9.68 -3.29 -5.83
CA HIS A 132 -8.39 -3.73 -6.34
C HIS A 132 -7.26 -3.18 -5.47
N TYR A 133 -6.30 -4.05 -5.15
CA TYR A 133 -5.08 -3.70 -4.41
C TYR A 133 -3.89 -3.79 -5.38
N PRO A 134 -3.44 -2.67 -5.95
CA PRO A 134 -2.42 -2.69 -7.00
C PRO A 134 -1.00 -2.97 -6.49
N ILE A 135 -0.80 -2.90 -5.17
CA ILE A 135 0.47 -3.22 -4.51
C ILE A 135 0.22 -4.30 -3.46
N THR A 136 0.56 -5.54 -3.78
CA THR A 136 0.40 -6.69 -2.89
C THR A 136 1.76 -7.21 -2.46
N ARG A 137 1.98 -7.32 -1.15
CA ARG A 137 3.27 -7.76 -0.56
C ARG A 137 4.49 -6.98 -1.12
N GLY A 138 4.32 -5.68 -1.35
CA GLY A 138 5.38 -4.81 -1.86
C GLY A 138 5.70 -4.96 -3.35
N ALA A 139 5.03 -5.88 -4.06
CA ALA A 139 5.12 -6.03 -5.50
C ALA A 139 3.92 -5.34 -6.18
N ILE A 140 4.19 -4.70 -7.32
CA ILE A 140 3.15 -4.09 -8.15
C ILE A 140 2.51 -5.19 -9.00
N THR A 141 1.20 -5.35 -8.88
CA THR A 141 0.42 -6.36 -9.62
C THR A 141 -0.23 -5.78 -10.88
N ASP A 142 -0.70 -4.53 -10.81
CA ASP A 142 -1.38 -3.83 -11.90
C ASP A 142 -0.82 -2.41 -12.04
N TRP A 143 -0.18 -2.13 -13.18
CA TRP A 143 0.42 -0.83 -13.47
C TRP A 143 -0.59 0.26 -13.80
N ASP A 144 -1.73 -0.10 -14.39
CA ASP A 144 -2.76 0.87 -14.78
C ASP A 144 -3.45 1.43 -13.53
N ASP A 145 -3.65 0.56 -12.52
CA ASP A 145 -4.21 0.96 -11.24
C ASP A 145 -3.20 1.76 -10.39
N VAL A 146 -1.90 1.46 -10.46
CA VAL A 146 -0.84 2.30 -9.87
C VAL A 146 -0.81 3.70 -10.50
N GLU A 147 -0.91 3.80 -11.82
CA GLU A 147 -0.92 5.08 -12.53
C GLU A 147 -2.09 5.98 -12.06
N LYS A 148 -3.28 5.39 -11.87
CA LYS A 148 -4.45 6.12 -11.33
C LYS A 148 -4.22 6.59 -9.89
N ILE A 149 -3.54 5.80 -9.05
CA ILE A 149 -3.16 6.22 -7.69
C ILE A 149 -2.19 7.39 -7.73
N TRP A 150 -1.20 7.38 -8.63
CA TRP A 150 -0.28 8.50 -8.80
C TRP A 150 -1.01 9.75 -9.32
N HIS A 151 -1.92 9.59 -10.28
CA HIS A 151 -2.75 10.68 -10.76
C HIS A 151 -3.60 11.30 -9.64
N HIS A 152 -4.26 10.47 -8.82
CA HIS A 152 -4.99 10.95 -7.64
C HIS A 152 -4.08 11.68 -6.65
N SER A 153 -2.87 11.16 -6.43
CA SER A 153 -1.87 11.76 -5.55
C SER A 153 -1.48 13.17 -6.00
N PHE A 154 -1.11 13.34 -7.27
CA PHE A 154 -0.62 14.63 -7.77
C PHE A 154 -1.75 15.64 -7.97
N TYR A 155 -2.82 15.26 -8.66
CA TYR A 155 -3.83 16.22 -9.11
C TYR A 155 -4.98 16.43 -8.10
N GLN A 156 -5.42 15.38 -7.40
CA GLN A 156 -6.58 15.48 -6.49
C GLN A 156 -6.15 15.82 -5.06
N VAL A 157 -5.10 15.15 -4.58
CA VAL A 157 -4.61 15.30 -3.21
C VAL A 157 -3.65 16.47 -3.07
N LEU A 158 -2.51 16.45 -3.76
CA LEU A 158 -1.50 17.51 -3.67
C LEU A 158 -1.90 18.77 -4.44
N ARG A 159 -2.75 18.62 -5.48
CA ARG A 159 -3.22 19.69 -6.37
C ARG A 159 -2.06 20.44 -7.04
N VAL A 160 -1.06 19.68 -7.49
CA VAL A 160 0.14 20.19 -8.17
C VAL A 160 0.31 19.57 -9.53
N ALA A 161 0.99 20.30 -10.42
CA ALA A 161 1.46 19.79 -11.69
C ALA A 161 2.78 19.03 -11.46
N PRO A 162 2.83 17.69 -11.69
CA PRO A 162 4.04 16.91 -11.47
C PRO A 162 5.21 17.33 -12.39
N GLU A 163 4.93 17.97 -13.53
CA GLU A 163 5.95 18.49 -14.44
C GLU A 163 6.78 19.67 -13.88
N GLU A 164 6.31 20.34 -12.82
CA GLU A 164 6.99 21.50 -12.23
C GLU A 164 7.87 21.14 -11.02
N HIS A 165 7.77 19.92 -10.51
CA HIS A 165 8.41 19.53 -9.25
C HIS A 165 9.31 18.30 -9.38
N PRO A 166 10.54 18.31 -8.83
CA PRO A 166 11.32 17.10 -8.64
C PRO A 166 10.56 16.07 -7.79
N LEU A 167 10.69 14.78 -8.10
CA LEU A 167 9.99 13.71 -7.41
C LEU A 167 10.97 12.78 -6.67
N MET A 168 10.72 12.59 -5.38
CA MET A 168 11.30 11.53 -4.57
C MET A 168 10.25 10.45 -4.32
N ILE A 169 10.52 9.24 -4.79
CA ILE A 169 9.68 8.06 -4.58
C ILE A 169 10.43 7.02 -3.77
N THR A 170 9.76 6.35 -2.84
CA THR A 170 10.38 5.28 -2.05
C THR A 170 10.10 3.91 -2.64
N GLU A 171 11.05 2.98 -2.55
CA GLU A 171 10.87 1.58 -2.95
C GLU A 171 11.23 0.59 -1.82
N PRO A 172 10.59 -0.58 -1.80
CA PRO A 172 10.98 -1.64 -0.88
C PRO A 172 12.40 -2.17 -1.20
N PRO A 173 13.11 -2.70 -0.21
CA PRO A 173 14.40 -3.35 -0.44
C PRO A 173 14.29 -4.53 -1.41
N LEU A 174 15.36 -4.78 -2.16
CA LEU A 174 15.49 -5.92 -3.10
C LEU A 174 14.47 -5.89 -4.26
N ASN A 175 13.99 -4.71 -4.64
CA ASN A 175 13.11 -4.56 -5.79
C ASN A 175 13.81 -4.89 -7.12
N SER A 176 13.08 -5.48 -8.07
CA SER A 176 13.65 -5.88 -9.35
C SER A 176 13.99 -4.67 -10.23
N THR A 177 14.98 -4.84 -11.10
CA THR A 177 15.38 -3.81 -12.07
C THR A 177 14.23 -3.49 -13.04
N ASP A 178 13.43 -4.48 -13.41
CA ASP A 178 12.33 -4.31 -14.37
C ASP A 178 11.22 -3.42 -13.80
N VAL A 179 10.88 -3.61 -12.52
CA VAL A 179 9.91 -2.75 -11.82
C VAL A 179 10.42 -1.32 -11.75
N LYS A 180 11.70 -1.11 -11.45
CA LYS A 180 12.32 0.22 -11.45
C LYS A 180 12.30 0.88 -12.83
N CYS A 181 12.65 0.14 -13.87
CA CYS A 181 12.62 0.63 -15.25
C CYS A 181 11.21 1.05 -15.66
N ARG A 182 10.19 0.23 -15.34
CA ARG A 182 8.79 0.53 -15.68
C ARG A 182 8.24 1.72 -14.90
N MET A 183 8.52 1.80 -13.61
CA MET A 183 8.17 2.95 -12.77
C MET A 183 8.80 4.24 -13.31
N THR A 184 10.10 4.21 -13.62
CA THR A 184 10.85 5.34 -14.19
C THR A 184 10.25 5.78 -15.53
N GLN A 185 9.88 4.82 -16.38
CA GLN A 185 9.24 5.09 -17.66
C GLN A 185 7.94 5.86 -17.49
N ILE A 186 7.01 5.38 -16.64
CA ILE A 186 5.71 6.03 -16.45
C ILE A 186 5.88 7.45 -15.87
N LEU A 187 6.80 7.64 -14.91
CA LEU A 187 7.02 8.94 -14.29
C LEU A 187 7.59 9.97 -15.26
N PHE A 188 8.54 9.60 -16.12
CA PHE A 188 9.11 10.52 -17.10
C PHE A 188 8.26 10.68 -18.37
N GLU A 189 7.62 9.63 -18.87
CA GLU A 189 6.88 9.67 -20.15
C GLU A 189 5.42 10.08 -19.97
N THR A 190 4.74 9.60 -18.92
CA THR A 190 3.33 9.92 -18.67
C THR A 190 3.20 11.20 -17.85
N PHE A 191 3.93 11.30 -16.73
CA PHE A 191 3.82 12.45 -15.81
C PHE A 191 4.82 13.57 -16.09
N ASN A 192 5.77 13.38 -17.01
CA ASN A 192 6.77 14.39 -17.41
C ASN A 192 7.53 15.02 -16.23
N VAL A 193 7.88 14.23 -15.22
CA VAL A 193 8.61 14.76 -14.05
C VAL A 193 9.99 15.31 -14.47
N PRO A 194 10.43 16.47 -13.95
CA PRO A 194 11.69 17.09 -14.35
C PRO A 194 12.91 16.32 -13.82
N ALA A 195 12.80 15.76 -12.62
CA ALA A 195 13.83 14.94 -12.00
C ALA A 195 13.21 13.89 -11.06
N LEU A 196 13.85 12.73 -10.94
CA LEU A 196 13.38 11.58 -10.18
C LEU A 196 14.51 11.01 -9.31
N TYR A 197 14.21 10.69 -8.06
CA TYR A 197 15.05 9.89 -7.19
C TYR A 197 14.26 8.76 -6.55
N VAL A 198 14.78 7.53 -6.65
CA VAL A 198 14.19 6.32 -6.07
C VAL A 198 15.00 5.92 -4.85
N ALA A 199 14.38 5.91 -3.67
CA ALA A 199 15.05 5.74 -2.40
C ALA A 199 14.64 4.45 -1.68
N ASN A 200 15.59 3.76 -1.05
CA ASN A 200 15.29 2.57 -0.24
C ASN A 200 14.60 2.96 1.08
N GLN A 201 13.41 2.43 1.33
CA GLN A 201 12.60 2.74 2.51
C GLN A 201 13.31 2.48 3.86
N GLY A 202 14.12 1.42 3.94
CA GLY A 202 14.85 1.05 5.16
C GLY A 202 15.98 2.02 5.49
N VAL A 203 16.65 2.55 4.46
CA VAL A 203 17.70 3.58 4.60
C VAL A 203 17.08 4.90 5.04
N LEU A 204 15.96 5.29 4.42
CA LEU A 204 15.25 6.51 4.79
C LEU A 204 14.76 6.47 6.24
N SER A 205 14.19 5.34 6.66
CA SER A 205 13.79 5.13 8.06
C SER A 205 14.96 5.27 9.04
N MET A 206 16.18 4.92 8.63
CA MET A 206 17.41 5.12 9.43
C MET A 206 17.74 6.61 9.57
N TYR A 207 17.66 7.37 8.48
CA TYR A 207 17.88 8.82 8.51
C TYR A 207 16.83 9.55 9.35
N ALA A 208 15.56 9.12 9.31
CA ALA A 208 14.51 9.66 10.18
C ALA A 208 14.81 9.44 11.68
N ALA A 209 15.56 8.40 12.03
CA ALA A 209 16.00 8.14 13.40
C ALA A 209 17.30 8.90 13.77
N GLY A 210 17.85 9.72 12.87
CA GLY A 210 19.09 10.46 13.08
C GLY A 210 20.33 9.56 13.16
N ARG A 211 20.32 8.42 12.46
CA ARG A 211 21.42 7.46 12.44
C ARG A 211 21.87 7.21 11.00
N THR A 212 23.14 6.85 10.84
CA THR A 212 23.73 6.45 9.56
C THR A 212 24.12 4.97 9.53
N SER A 213 24.21 4.33 10.68
CA SER A 213 24.58 2.92 10.83
C SER A 213 23.69 2.22 11.84
N GLY A 214 23.25 1.01 11.52
CA GLY A 214 22.31 0.23 12.31
C GLY A 214 21.56 -0.76 11.44
N ILE A 215 20.56 -1.45 12.00
CA ILE A 215 19.63 -2.26 11.22
C ILE A 215 18.23 -1.67 11.35
N THR A 216 17.58 -1.46 10.20
CA THR A 216 16.19 -1.05 10.15
C THR A 216 15.32 -2.29 9.99
N ILE A 217 14.31 -2.41 10.84
CA ILE A 217 13.25 -3.39 10.72
C ILE A 217 12.00 -2.64 10.25
N GLU A 218 11.62 -2.87 9.01
CA GLU A 218 10.49 -2.21 8.39
C GLU A 218 9.30 -3.16 8.31
N CYS A 219 8.40 -3.07 9.29
CA CYS A 219 7.21 -3.90 9.38
C CYS A 219 6.00 -3.16 8.76
N GLY A 220 5.74 -3.41 7.48
CA GLY A 220 4.63 -2.81 6.74
C GLY A 220 3.30 -3.54 6.91
N GLU A 221 2.39 -3.33 5.95
CA GLU A 221 1.13 -4.08 5.85
C GLU A 221 1.34 -5.40 5.10
N GLY A 222 2.04 -5.41 3.97
CA GLY A 222 2.24 -6.62 3.17
C GLY A 222 3.50 -7.44 3.47
N MET A 223 4.59 -6.80 3.94
CA MET A 223 5.90 -7.44 4.14
C MET A 223 6.64 -6.83 5.32
N THR A 224 7.58 -7.60 5.89
CA THR A 224 8.57 -7.12 6.85
C THR A 224 9.98 -7.26 6.28
N TYR A 225 10.76 -6.17 6.26
CA TYR A 225 12.13 -6.16 5.76
C TYR A 225 13.15 -5.89 6.88
N PHE A 226 14.30 -6.53 6.79
CA PHE A 226 15.44 -6.34 7.69
C PHE A 226 16.60 -5.79 6.87
N VAL A 227 16.88 -4.49 7.02
CA VAL A 227 17.84 -3.76 6.20
C VAL A 227 19.01 -3.32 7.08
N PRO A 228 20.13 -4.05 7.11
CA PRO A 228 21.36 -3.59 7.73
C PRO A 228 21.95 -2.45 6.89
N VAL A 229 22.24 -1.32 7.54
CA VAL A 229 22.79 -0.10 6.94
C VAL A 229 24.08 0.26 7.66
N ILE A 230 25.15 0.53 6.91
CA ILE A 230 26.44 0.98 7.45
C ILE A 230 26.86 2.23 6.69
N ASN A 231 27.13 3.31 7.42
CA ASN A 231 27.57 4.61 6.88
C ASN A 231 26.65 5.16 5.77
N GLY A 232 25.35 4.92 5.88
CA GLY A 232 24.34 5.33 4.91
C GLY A 232 24.12 4.35 3.76
N PHE A 233 24.89 3.27 3.66
CA PHE A 233 24.76 2.28 2.59
C PHE A 233 24.08 1.00 3.08
N PRO A 234 23.02 0.51 2.39
CA PRO A 234 22.38 -0.74 2.74
C PRO A 234 23.25 -1.94 2.32
N LEU A 235 23.45 -2.89 3.23
CA LEU A 235 24.12 -4.15 2.93
C LEU A 235 23.12 -5.09 2.24
N GLN A 236 23.06 -5.03 0.91
CA GLN A 236 22.07 -5.76 0.11
C GLN A 236 22.15 -7.29 0.31
N LEU A 237 23.35 -7.86 0.43
CA LEU A 237 23.54 -9.31 0.62
C LEU A 237 23.04 -9.82 1.98
N SER A 238 22.99 -8.94 2.98
CA SER A 238 22.54 -9.25 4.34
C SER A 238 21.10 -8.79 4.61
N THR A 239 20.44 -8.21 3.60
CA THR A 239 19.04 -7.79 3.67
C THR A 239 18.15 -9.02 3.57
N THR A 240 17.34 -9.27 4.61
CA THR A 240 16.37 -10.38 4.62
C THR A 240 14.95 -9.85 4.59
N LYS A 241 14.02 -10.69 4.14
CA LYS A 241 12.58 -10.38 4.11
C LYS A 241 11.78 -11.48 4.79
N LEU A 242 10.67 -11.09 5.39
CA LEU A 242 9.71 -11.99 6.02
C LEU A 242 8.31 -11.68 5.45
N ASP A 243 7.67 -12.73 4.93
CA ASP A 243 6.33 -12.67 4.34
C ASP A 243 5.22 -12.69 5.41
N ILE A 244 5.47 -12.01 6.53
CA ILE A 244 4.54 -11.84 7.65
C ILE A 244 4.53 -10.35 8.00
N ALA A 245 3.35 -9.76 7.92
CA ALA A 245 3.15 -8.33 8.15
C ALA A 245 1.73 -8.03 8.65
N GLY A 246 1.34 -6.75 8.62
CA GLY A 246 0.05 -6.30 9.14
C GLY A 246 -1.16 -7.02 8.54
N GLN A 247 -1.14 -7.36 7.26
CA GLN A 247 -2.20 -8.06 6.55
C GLN A 247 -2.41 -9.49 7.05
N ASP A 248 -1.30 -10.21 7.32
CA ASP A 248 -1.35 -11.56 7.85
C ASP A 248 -1.90 -11.55 9.28
N LEU A 249 -1.53 -10.55 10.09
CA LEU A 249 -2.06 -10.34 11.44
C LEU A 249 -3.56 -10.01 11.43
N THR A 250 -4.01 -9.15 10.51
CA THR A 250 -5.44 -8.83 10.35
C THR A 250 -6.24 -10.08 9.99
N THR A 251 -5.72 -10.90 9.05
CA THR A 251 -6.35 -12.18 8.66
C THR A 251 -6.35 -13.18 9.82
N TYR A 252 -5.26 -13.24 10.59
CA TYR A 252 -5.16 -14.13 11.74
C TYR A 252 -6.10 -13.72 12.88
N LEU A 253 -6.24 -12.42 13.14
CA LEU A 253 -7.20 -11.91 14.12
C LEU A 253 -8.63 -12.24 13.72
N LEU A 254 -8.98 -12.11 12.44
CA LEU A 254 -10.28 -12.53 11.93
C LEU A 254 -10.53 -14.03 12.17
N LYS A 255 -9.51 -14.87 11.97
CA LYS A 255 -9.60 -16.31 12.28
C LYS A 255 -9.82 -16.57 13.78
N LEU A 256 -9.06 -15.91 14.65
CA LEU A 256 -9.23 -16.05 16.11
C LEU A 256 -10.62 -15.61 16.57
N LEU A 257 -11.13 -14.51 16.02
CA LEU A 257 -12.49 -14.03 16.30
C LEU A 257 -13.55 -15.02 15.86
N SER A 258 -13.35 -15.63 14.69
CA SER A 258 -14.21 -16.69 14.18
C SER A 258 -14.21 -17.93 15.09
N ASP A 259 -13.03 -18.36 15.54
CA ASP A 259 -12.86 -19.53 16.42
C ASP A 259 -13.45 -19.28 17.82
N SER A 260 -13.42 -18.03 18.31
CA SER A 260 -14.00 -17.63 19.60
C SER A 260 -15.54 -17.58 19.62
N GLY A 261 -16.19 -17.79 18.47
CA GLY A 261 -17.65 -17.66 18.34
C GLY A 261 -18.15 -16.21 18.27
N ASN A 262 -17.24 -15.22 18.31
CA ASN A 262 -17.52 -13.81 18.05
C ASN A 262 -17.71 -13.62 16.54
N LEU A 263 -18.90 -13.99 16.05
CA LEU A 263 -19.32 -13.86 14.65
C LEU A 263 -19.44 -12.38 14.27
N LEU A 264 -18.30 -11.80 13.90
CA LEU A 264 -18.20 -10.48 13.29
C LEU A 264 -18.59 -10.48 11.80
N VAL A 265 -19.53 -11.36 11.42
CA VAL A 265 -19.82 -11.85 10.06
C VAL A 265 -18.99 -13.08 9.72
N SER A 266 -19.60 -13.91 8.88
CA SER A 266 -19.35 -15.32 8.68
C SER A 266 -18.00 -15.67 8.07
N THR A 267 -17.46 -16.80 8.52
CA THR A 267 -16.20 -17.38 8.09
C THR A 267 -16.19 -17.72 6.60
N GLY A 268 -15.27 -17.09 5.86
CA GLY A 268 -14.99 -17.38 4.46
C GLY A 268 -13.49 -17.29 4.15
N ILE A 269 -13.00 -18.27 3.39
CA ILE A 269 -11.62 -18.38 2.90
C ILE A 269 -11.37 -17.36 1.77
N THR A 270 -10.22 -16.70 1.74
CA THR A 270 -9.78 -15.91 0.58
C THR A 270 -9.18 -16.83 -0.47
N ILE A 271 -9.75 -16.86 -1.68
CA ILE A 271 -9.20 -17.54 -2.86
C ILE A 271 -8.84 -16.44 -3.88
N GLU A 272 -7.55 -16.23 -4.14
CA GLU A 272 -7.07 -15.43 -5.27
C GLU A 272 -6.67 -16.37 -6.41
N CYS A 273 -7.28 -16.23 -7.59
CA CYS A 273 -6.85 -16.90 -8.82
C CYS A 273 -6.94 -15.92 -10.00
N GLY A 274 -5.91 -15.91 -10.84
CA GLY A 274 -5.70 -14.93 -11.90
C GLY A 274 -6.73 -14.96 -13.04
N GLU A 275 -6.74 -13.86 -13.80
CA GLU A 275 -7.85 -13.42 -14.65
C GLU A 275 -7.37 -13.25 -16.09
N GLY A 276 -8.08 -13.82 -17.06
CA GLY A 276 -7.71 -13.68 -18.45
C GLY A 276 -8.54 -14.56 -19.35
N MET A 277 -7.91 -15.52 -20.01
CA MET A 277 -8.52 -16.32 -21.08
C MET A 277 -7.81 -17.67 -21.19
N THR A 278 -8.51 -18.72 -21.63
CA THR A 278 -7.87 -19.98 -22.04
C THR A 278 -7.70 -19.99 -23.56
N TYR A 279 -6.46 -19.96 -24.04
CA TYR A 279 -6.14 -20.09 -25.46
C TYR A 279 -5.77 -21.54 -25.79
N PHE A 280 -6.44 -22.14 -26.77
CA PHE A 280 -6.01 -23.40 -27.36
C PHE A 280 -5.20 -23.11 -28.62
N VAL A 281 -3.88 -23.25 -28.54
CA VAL A 281 -2.98 -23.10 -29.69
C VAL A 281 -2.49 -24.49 -30.11
N PRO A 282 -3.01 -25.08 -31.20
CA PRO A 282 -2.49 -26.33 -31.72
C PRO A 282 -1.09 -26.12 -32.32
N VAL A 283 -0.12 -26.93 -31.89
CA VAL A 283 1.24 -26.93 -32.41
C VAL A 283 1.41 -28.11 -33.36
N ILE A 284 1.75 -27.84 -34.62
CA ILE A 284 2.00 -28.86 -35.65
C ILE A 284 3.46 -28.77 -36.05
N ASN A 285 4.21 -29.87 -35.94
CA ASN A 285 5.63 -29.97 -36.30
C ASN A 285 6.53 -28.90 -35.63
N GLY A 286 6.22 -28.52 -34.39
CA GLY A 286 7.02 -27.56 -33.61
C GLY A 286 6.72 -26.08 -33.88
N PHE A 287 5.78 -25.75 -34.78
CA PHE A 287 5.35 -24.39 -35.04
C PHE A 287 3.89 -24.16 -34.57
N PRO A 288 3.60 -23.09 -33.83
CA PRO A 288 2.23 -22.75 -33.43
C PRO A 288 1.42 -22.27 -34.64
N SER A 289 0.29 -22.91 -34.91
CA SER A 289 -0.62 -22.51 -36.00
C SER A 289 -1.51 -21.34 -35.58
N GLN A 290 -1.24 -20.15 -36.11
CA GLN A 290 -2.02 -18.93 -35.81
C GLN A 290 -3.46 -18.98 -36.33
N LEU A 291 -3.72 -19.75 -37.40
CA LEU A 291 -5.03 -19.82 -38.07
C LEU A 291 -6.05 -20.72 -37.35
N SER A 292 -5.62 -21.52 -36.38
CA SER A 292 -6.45 -22.50 -35.68
C SER A 292 -6.40 -22.34 -34.15
N THR A 293 -6.12 -21.12 -33.68
CA THR A 293 -6.23 -20.78 -32.25
C THR A 293 -7.70 -20.58 -31.90
N THR A 294 -8.26 -21.46 -31.06
CA THR A 294 -9.62 -21.27 -30.53
C THR A 294 -9.55 -20.54 -29.20
N LYS A 295 -10.32 -19.45 -29.12
CA LYS A 295 -10.47 -18.66 -27.90
C LYS A 295 -11.72 -19.16 -27.18
N LEU A 296 -11.55 -19.59 -25.93
CA LEU A 296 -12.68 -19.94 -25.07
C LEU A 296 -12.89 -18.80 -24.07
N ASP A 297 -14.09 -18.22 -24.06
CA ASP A 297 -14.49 -17.17 -23.10
C ASP A 297 -14.90 -17.79 -21.75
N ILE A 298 -14.15 -18.78 -21.28
CA ILE A 298 -14.25 -19.33 -19.92
C ILE A 298 -12.87 -19.18 -19.29
N ALA A 299 -12.78 -18.28 -18.32
CA ALA A 299 -11.54 -17.89 -17.65
C ALA A 299 -11.56 -18.23 -16.16
N GLY A 300 -10.44 -17.95 -15.49
CA GLY A 300 -10.35 -18.06 -14.03
C GLY A 300 -11.45 -17.28 -13.31
N GLN A 301 -11.96 -16.18 -13.91
CA GLN A 301 -13.06 -15.38 -13.37
C GLN A 301 -14.41 -16.09 -13.38
N ASP A 302 -14.73 -16.84 -14.43
CA ASP A 302 -15.99 -17.59 -14.53
C ASP A 302 -15.99 -18.78 -13.56
N LEU A 303 -14.84 -19.45 -13.43
CA LEU A 303 -14.62 -20.50 -12.44
C LEU A 303 -14.64 -19.95 -11.01
N THR A 304 -14.07 -18.76 -10.80
CA THR A 304 -14.11 -18.08 -9.50
C THR A 304 -15.53 -17.65 -9.16
N THR A 305 -16.29 -17.11 -10.12
CA THR A 305 -17.71 -16.73 -9.94
C THR A 305 -18.59 -17.95 -9.67
N TYR A 306 -18.35 -19.06 -10.38
CA TYR A 306 -19.04 -20.32 -10.14
C TYR A 306 -18.67 -20.95 -8.79
N LEU A 307 -17.38 -20.92 -8.41
CA LEU A 307 -16.93 -21.37 -7.09
C LEU A 307 -17.49 -20.49 -5.97
N LEU A 308 -17.51 -19.17 -6.14
CA LEU A 308 -18.15 -18.22 -5.21
C LEU A 308 -19.65 -18.52 -5.07
N LYS A 309 -20.33 -18.87 -6.16
CA LYS A 309 -21.74 -19.31 -6.14
C LYS A 309 -21.92 -20.64 -5.39
N LEU A 310 -21.08 -21.64 -5.67
CA LEU A 310 -21.10 -22.92 -4.95
C LEU A 310 -20.78 -22.77 -3.45
N LEU A 311 -19.87 -21.87 -3.11
CA LEU A 311 -19.54 -21.53 -1.72
C LEU A 311 -20.71 -20.83 -1.04
N SER A 312 -21.35 -19.86 -1.72
CA SER A 312 -22.54 -19.18 -1.24
C SER A 312 -23.72 -20.15 -1.03
N ASP A 313 -23.92 -21.08 -1.98
CA ASP A 313 -24.99 -22.09 -1.94
C ASP A 313 -24.73 -23.19 -0.89
N SER A 314 -23.46 -23.44 -0.54
CA SER A 314 -23.06 -24.39 0.52
C SER A 314 -23.05 -23.77 1.93
N GLY A 315 -23.48 -22.51 2.07
CA GLY A 315 -23.48 -21.79 3.35
C GLY A 315 -22.10 -21.32 3.80
N ASN A 316 -21.09 -21.37 2.91
CA ASN A 316 -19.79 -20.74 3.12
C ASN A 316 -19.88 -19.27 2.73
N LEU A 317 -19.61 -18.41 3.67
CA LEU A 317 -20.28 -17.13 3.76
C LEU A 317 -19.11 -16.13 3.74
N LEU A 318 -19.01 -15.37 2.64
CA LEU A 318 -17.78 -14.69 2.21
C LEU A 318 -17.52 -13.41 3.01
N VAL A 319 -16.28 -13.21 3.47
CA VAL A 319 -15.85 -12.02 4.23
C VAL A 319 -15.87 -10.79 3.32
N SER A 320 -16.55 -9.72 3.75
CA SER A 320 -16.56 -8.45 3.01
C SER A 320 -15.23 -7.72 3.17
N THR A 321 -14.84 -6.97 2.14
CA THR A 321 -13.72 -6.02 2.22
C THR A 321 -13.94 -4.95 3.30
N ALA A 322 -15.20 -4.63 3.63
CA ALA A 322 -15.57 -3.77 4.74
C ALA A 322 -15.17 -4.35 6.10
N ASP A 323 -15.39 -5.65 6.29
CA ASP A 323 -15.14 -6.35 7.55
C ASP A 323 -13.63 -6.37 7.82
N ARG A 324 -12.83 -6.61 6.78
CA ARG A 324 -11.36 -6.62 6.89
C ARG A 324 -10.78 -5.27 7.31
N GLU A 325 -11.33 -4.16 6.83
CA GLU A 325 -10.91 -2.82 7.24
C GLU A 325 -11.28 -2.53 8.69
N TYR A 326 -12.46 -2.99 9.14
CA TYR A 326 -12.84 -2.88 10.54
C TYR A 326 -11.93 -3.70 11.46
N ILE A 327 -11.59 -4.94 11.09
CA ILE A 327 -10.62 -5.75 11.84
C ILE A 327 -9.24 -5.09 11.88
N ARG A 328 -8.82 -4.42 10.79
CA ARG A 328 -7.56 -3.66 10.78
C ARG A 328 -7.57 -2.53 11.79
N ASP A 329 -8.65 -1.76 11.88
CA ASP A 329 -8.83 -0.68 12.87
C ASP A 329 -8.82 -1.24 14.31
N LEU A 330 -9.51 -2.37 14.52
CA LEU A 330 -9.55 -3.08 15.79
C LEU A 330 -8.16 -3.58 16.20
N LYS A 331 -7.39 -4.16 15.28
CA LYS A 331 -5.99 -4.56 15.47
C LYS A 331 -5.14 -3.36 15.91
N GLU A 332 -5.22 -2.24 15.19
CA GLU A 332 -4.41 -1.06 15.49
C GLU A 332 -4.75 -0.41 16.84
N LYS A 333 -6.01 -0.51 17.29
CA LYS A 333 -6.47 0.08 18.56
C LYS A 333 -6.28 -0.83 19.78
N HIS A 334 -6.37 -2.15 19.60
CA HIS A 334 -6.47 -3.11 20.71
C HIS A 334 -5.31 -4.11 20.80
N CYS A 335 -4.57 -4.38 19.72
CA CYS A 335 -3.44 -5.31 19.79
C CYS A 335 -2.22 -4.67 20.48
N TYR A 336 -1.56 -5.47 21.31
CA TYR A 336 -0.33 -5.09 21.99
C TYR A 336 0.56 -6.32 22.20
N VAL A 337 1.86 -6.08 22.30
CA VAL A 337 2.88 -7.12 22.50
C VAL A 337 3.29 -7.14 23.96
N THR A 338 3.24 -8.31 24.59
CA THR A 338 3.67 -8.51 25.98
C THR A 338 5.12 -9.00 26.04
N LEU A 339 5.76 -8.74 27.18
CA LEU A 339 7.14 -9.19 27.45
C LEU A 339 7.26 -10.69 27.63
N ASP A 340 6.21 -11.34 28.14
CA ASP A 340 6.19 -12.75 28.49
C ASP A 340 4.79 -13.30 28.17
N TYR A 341 4.67 -13.95 27.03
CA TYR A 341 3.37 -14.42 26.51
C TYR A 341 2.78 -15.52 27.39
N ASP A 342 3.58 -16.52 27.76
CA ASP A 342 3.12 -17.67 28.55
C ASP A 342 2.63 -17.25 29.94
N MET A 343 3.28 -16.25 30.54
CA MET A 343 2.87 -15.68 31.83
C MET A 343 1.54 -14.93 31.74
N GLU A 344 1.30 -14.16 30.67
CA GLU A 344 0.02 -13.43 30.50
C GLU A 344 -1.13 -14.38 30.13
N MET A 345 -0.86 -15.44 29.36
CA MET A 345 -1.87 -16.46 29.03
C MET A 345 -2.27 -17.31 30.24
N SER A 346 -1.37 -17.51 31.20
CA SER A 346 -1.66 -18.27 32.43
C SER A 346 -2.34 -17.43 33.51
N LYS A 347 -2.34 -16.10 33.38
CA LYS A 347 -3.18 -15.23 34.20
C LYS A 347 -4.62 -15.36 33.71
N ASN A 348 -5.43 -16.14 34.42
CA ASN A 348 -6.88 -16.11 34.23
C ASN A 348 -7.39 -14.70 34.55
N ALA A 349 -7.73 -13.92 33.51
CA ALA A 349 -8.33 -12.62 33.68
C ALA A 349 -9.62 -12.78 34.50
N VAL A 350 -9.74 -12.01 35.58
CA VAL A 350 -11.02 -11.89 36.30
C VAL A 350 -12.02 -11.25 35.31
N PRO A 351 -13.22 -11.81 35.10
CA PRO A 351 -14.19 -11.34 34.08
C PRO A 351 -14.53 -9.84 34.16
N SER A 352 -14.32 -9.23 35.33
CA SER A 352 -14.59 -7.81 35.61
C SER A 352 -13.59 -6.81 35.01
N GLN A 353 -12.47 -7.25 34.43
CA GLN A 353 -11.48 -6.37 33.76
C GLN A 353 -11.41 -6.53 32.24
N GLN A 354 -12.15 -7.48 31.66
CA GLN A 354 -12.15 -7.69 30.21
C GLN A 354 -12.70 -6.46 29.49
N LYS A 355 -11.84 -5.84 28.68
CA LYS A 355 -12.19 -4.67 27.88
C LYS A 355 -13.10 -5.12 26.73
N LYS A 356 -14.40 -4.85 26.87
CA LYS A 356 -15.39 -5.11 25.82
C LYS A 356 -15.33 -4.04 24.75
N VAL A 357 -15.44 -4.45 23.49
CA VAL A 357 -15.46 -3.56 22.32
C VAL A 357 -16.78 -3.72 21.61
N GLN A 358 -17.39 -2.58 21.24
CA GLN A 358 -18.62 -2.58 20.46
C GLN A 358 -18.34 -2.71 18.97
N LEU A 359 -19.00 -3.69 18.37
CA LEU A 359 -19.05 -3.95 16.94
C LEU A 359 -19.93 -2.93 16.22
N PRO A 360 -19.82 -2.81 14.88
CA PRO A 360 -20.66 -1.89 14.10
C PRO A 360 -22.16 -2.20 14.21
N ASP A 361 -22.52 -3.42 14.59
CA ASP A 361 -23.90 -3.88 14.82
C ASP A 361 -24.40 -3.64 16.26
N GLY A 362 -23.56 -3.07 17.13
CA GLY A 362 -23.86 -2.79 18.53
C GLY A 362 -23.59 -3.96 19.51
N ARG A 363 -23.09 -5.11 19.04
CA ARG A 363 -22.71 -6.23 19.93
C ARG A 363 -21.38 -5.95 20.64
N GLU A 364 -21.22 -6.49 21.84
CA GLU A 364 -19.96 -6.38 22.60
C GLU A 364 -19.14 -7.67 22.53
N ILE A 365 -17.87 -7.55 22.16
CA ILE A 365 -16.92 -8.67 22.13
C ILE A 365 -15.76 -8.45 23.11
N SER A 366 -15.28 -9.53 23.72
CA SER A 366 -14.02 -9.56 24.47
C SER A 366 -12.88 -9.87 23.50
N LEU A 367 -11.83 -9.05 23.48
CA LEU A 367 -10.72 -9.15 22.51
C LEU A 367 -9.35 -9.41 23.12
N GLU A 368 -9.27 -9.50 24.44
CA GLU A 368 -7.99 -9.39 25.14
C GLU A 368 -7.06 -10.57 24.83
N GLN A 369 -7.60 -11.79 24.80
CA GLN A 369 -6.82 -12.99 24.50
C GLN A 369 -6.45 -13.09 23.01
N GLU A 370 -7.37 -12.71 22.13
CA GLU A 370 -7.19 -12.71 20.69
C GLU A 370 -6.16 -11.67 20.26
N ALA A 371 -6.19 -10.47 20.88
CA ALA A 371 -5.23 -9.39 20.65
C ALA A 371 -3.79 -9.79 21.04
N LEU A 372 -3.65 -10.50 22.17
CA LEU A 372 -2.37 -11.06 22.63
C LEU A 372 -1.86 -12.14 21.68
N THR A 373 -2.71 -13.13 21.39
CA THR A 373 -2.37 -14.27 20.52
C THR A 373 -2.04 -13.81 19.11
N CYS A 374 -2.78 -12.84 18.57
CA CYS A 374 -2.52 -12.24 17.27
C CYS A 374 -1.12 -11.64 17.21
N SER A 375 -0.73 -10.88 18.24
CA SER A 375 0.57 -10.20 18.30
C SER A 375 1.74 -11.19 18.47
N GLU A 376 1.52 -12.31 19.14
CA GLU A 376 2.54 -13.36 19.32
C GLU A 376 2.91 -14.04 17.99
N ALA A 377 2.05 -13.98 16.98
CA ALA A 377 2.34 -14.56 15.68
C ALA A 377 3.55 -13.92 14.95
N LEU A 378 3.98 -12.72 15.37
CA LEU A 378 5.24 -12.12 14.91
C LEU A 378 6.48 -12.87 15.44
N PHE A 379 6.38 -13.48 16.62
CA PHE A 379 7.46 -14.22 17.28
C PHE A 379 7.34 -15.72 16.98
N ASN A 380 6.12 -16.27 17.03
CA ASN A 380 5.82 -17.65 16.68
C ASN A 380 4.92 -17.72 15.44
N THR A 381 5.55 -17.78 14.27
CA THR A 381 4.87 -17.81 12.98
C THR A 381 4.05 -19.08 12.75
N SER A 382 4.33 -20.15 13.51
CA SER A 382 3.62 -21.43 13.44
C SER A 382 2.13 -21.27 13.74
N LEU A 383 1.77 -20.24 14.52
CA LEU A 383 0.39 -19.88 14.83
C LEU A 383 -0.43 -19.49 13.58
N ILE A 384 0.22 -18.92 12.57
CA ILE A 384 -0.39 -18.58 11.26
C ILE A 384 -0.20 -19.75 10.26
N GLY A 385 0.45 -20.84 10.66
CA GLY A 385 0.76 -21.97 9.77
C GLY A 385 1.96 -21.70 8.86
N ARG A 386 2.87 -20.80 9.25
CA ARG A 386 4.10 -20.49 8.52
C ARG A 386 5.31 -21.11 9.23
N SER A 387 6.23 -21.69 8.47
CA SER A 387 7.46 -22.32 8.97
C SER A 387 8.67 -21.38 9.07
N ASN A 388 8.50 -20.09 8.74
CA ASN A 388 9.55 -19.09 8.82
C ASN A 388 9.98 -18.84 10.28
N PRO A 389 11.21 -18.39 10.55
CA PRO A 389 11.54 -17.90 11.89
C PRO A 389 10.83 -16.57 12.17
N GLY A 390 10.47 -16.34 13.44
CA GLY A 390 9.89 -15.07 13.89
C GLY A 390 10.85 -13.88 13.78
N ILE A 391 10.31 -12.67 13.99
CA ILE A 391 11.04 -11.41 13.75
C ILE A 391 12.37 -11.31 14.51
N HIS A 392 12.43 -11.82 15.74
CA HIS A 392 13.61 -11.75 16.60
C HIS A 392 14.77 -12.62 16.09
N MET A 393 14.45 -13.81 15.59
CA MET A 393 15.41 -14.71 14.95
C MET A 393 15.85 -14.16 13.58
N GLN A 394 14.93 -13.59 12.79
CA GLN A 394 15.26 -12.98 11.50
C GLN A 394 16.24 -11.81 11.62
N VAL A 395 16.07 -10.95 12.64
CA VAL A 395 17.02 -9.87 12.94
C VAL A 395 18.40 -10.44 13.26
N GLN A 396 18.46 -11.46 14.11
CA GLN A 396 19.71 -12.10 14.47
C GLN A 396 20.38 -12.71 13.23
N GLN A 397 19.64 -13.43 12.39
CA GLN A 397 20.13 -14.01 11.15
C GLN A 397 20.68 -12.96 10.19
N SER A 398 19.94 -11.88 9.95
CA SER A 398 20.37 -10.76 9.09
C SER A 398 21.67 -10.13 9.60
N ILE A 399 21.79 -9.85 10.90
CA ILE A 399 23.03 -9.29 11.47
C ILE A 399 24.18 -10.29 11.42
N THR A 400 23.95 -11.57 11.73
CA THR A 400 25.01 -12.60 11.68
C THR A 400 25.51 -12.90 10.28
N SER A 401 24.72 -12.60 9.25
CA SER A 401 25.18 -12.68 7.86
C SER A 401 26.13 -11.55 7.48
N CYS A 402 26.19 -10.46 8.27
CA CYS A 402 27.15 -9.37 8.10
C CYS A 402 28.50 -9.73 8.72
N ASP A 403 29.56 -9.02 8.32
CA ASP A 403 30.88 -9.16 8.93
C ASP A 403 30.87 -8.86 10.44
N HIS A 404 31.64 -9.64 11.20
CA HIS A 404 31.75 -9.52 12.67
C HIS A 404 32.14 -8.11 13.16
N SER A 405 32.87 -7.34 12.35
CA SER A 405 33.26 -5.95 12.67
C SER A 405 32.06 -5.03 12.87
N HIS A 406 30.96 -5.29 12.16
CA HIS A 406 29.76 -4.46 12.19
C HIS A 406 28.76 -4.86 13.27
N TRP A 407 28.89 -6.05 13.87
CA TRP A 407 27.91 -6.60 14.81
C TRP A 407 27.64 -5.69 16.00
N ARG A 408 28.70 -5.09 16.58
CA ARG A 408 28.57 -4.16 17.72
C ARG A 408 27.68 -2.97 17.37
N THR A 409 27.83 -2.43 16.17
CA THR A 409 27.06 -1.28 15.68
C THR A 409 25.63 -1.70 15.34
N LEU A 410 25.45 -2.83 14.65
CA LEU A 410 24.13 -3.32 14.23
C LEU A 410 23.24 -3.72 15.42
N PHE A 411 23.75 -4.51 16.37
CA PHE A 411 23.00 -4.85 17.58
C PHE A 411 22.75 -3.64 18.50
N GLY A 412 23.68 -2.68 18.52
CA GLY A 412 23.53 -1.45 19.30
C GLY A 412 22.54 -0.44 18.73
N HIS A 413 22.14 -0.60 17.46
CA HIS A 413 21.26 0.32 16.76
C HIS A 413 20.23 -0.42 15.90
N ILE A 414 19.26 -1.04 16.57
CA ILE A 414 18.10 -1.67 15.92
C ILE A 414 16.95 -0.66 15.91
N ILE A 415 16.47 -0.26 14.72
CA ILE A 415 15.38 0.70 14.56
C ILE A 415 14.13 0.01 14.02
N LEU A 416 13.01 0.14 14.74
CA LEU A 416 11.69 -0.29 14.30
C LEU A 416 11.00 0.83 13.51
N SER A 417 10.52 0.49 12.32
CA SER A 417 9.76 1.37 11.41
C SER A 417 8.57 0.60 10.80
N GLY A 418 7.62 1.34 10.23
CA GLY A 418 6.40 0.81 9.63
C GLY A 418 5.21 0.75 10.59
N GLY A 419 4.01 0.59 10.02
CA GLY A 419 2.75 0.60 10.78
C GLY A 419 2.69 -0.49 11.85
N THR A 420 3.07 -1.72 11.50
CA THR A 420 3.13 -2.86 12.44
C THR A 420 4.30 -2.71 13.42
N GLY A 421 5.38 -2.03 13.01
CA GLY A 421 6.54 -1.73 13.85
C GLY A 421 6.24 -0.78 15.01
N ALA A 422 5.11 -0.06 14.94
CA ALA A 422 4.64 0.87 15.95
C ALA A 422 3.75 0.21 17.03
N PHE A 423 3.60 -1.12 17.05
CA PHE A 423 2.85 -1.82 18.10
C PHE A 423 3.42 -1.56 19.50
N SER A 424 2.51 -1.32 20.44
CA SER A 424 2.86 -1.13 21.85
C SER A 424 3.55 -2.38 22.40
N GLY A 425 4.65 -2.19 23.12
CA GLY A 425 5.43 -3.27 23.74
C GLY A 425 6.37 -4.04 22.80
N LEU A 426 6.21 -3.91 21.47
CA LEU A 426 7.04 -4.64 20.48
C LEU A 426 8.54 -4.37 20.68
N ARG A 427 8.90 -3.10 20.88
CA ARG A 427 10.27 -2.66 21.15
C ARG A 427 10.90 -3.42 22.33
N LEU A 428 10.18 -3.49 23.44
CA LEU A 428 10.70 -4.06 24.69
C LEU A 428 10.81 -5.59 24.60
N ARG A 429 9.80 -6.26 24.02
CA ARG A 429 9.82 -7.72 23.81
C ARG A 429 10.94 -8.09 22.85
N LEU A 430 11.06 -7.39 21.71
CA LEU A 430 12.10 -7.67 20.73
C LEU A 430 13.51 -7.49 21.33
N GLN A 431 13.73 -6.43 22.11
CA GLN A 431 15.01 -6.24 22.80
C GLN A 431 15.31 -7.37 23.77
N ARG A 432 14.32 -7.83 24.56
CA ARG A 432 14.47 -8.95 25.50
C ARG A 432 14.83 -10.24 24.75
N GLU A 433 14.12 -10.58 23.68
CA GLU A 433 14.37 -11.82 22.93
C GLU A 433 15.73 -11.82 22.24
N ILE A 434 16.11 -10.73 21.57
CA ILE A 434 17.43 -10.65 20.92
C ILE A 434 18.55 -10.71 21.96
N SER A 435 18.38 -10.07 23.12
CA SER A 435 19.38 -10.11 24.21
C SER A 435 19.60 -11.53 24.76
N LYS A 436 18.60 -12.41 24.71
CA LYS A 436 18.76 -13.83 25.09
C LYS A 436 19.51 -14.64 24.02
N LEU A 437 19.36 -14.27 22.75
CA LEU A 437 19.96 -14.99 21.62
C LEU A 437 21.44 -14.66 21.39
N VAL A 438 21.91 -13.50 21.85
CA VAL A 438 23.26 -13.01 21.60
C VAL A 438 24.13 -13.00 22.85
N SER A 439 25.46 -12.98 22.64
CA SER A 439 26.42 -12.87 23.74
C SER A 439 26.18 -11.59 24.56
N PRO A 440 26.25 -11.64 25.91
CA PRO A 440 26.04 -10.48 26.77
C PRO A 440 27.07 -9.35 26.56
N VAL A 441 28.16 -9.62 25.83
CA VAL A 441 29.15 -8.60 25.42
C VAL A 441 28.57 -7.62 24.40
N LEU A 442 27.59 -8.05 23.61
CA LEU A 442 26.91 -7.21 22.62
C LEU A 442 25.75 -6.48 23.31
N CYS A 443 25.86 -5.16 23.42
CA CYS A 443 24.78 -4.33 23.96
C CYS A 443 23.67 -4.18 22.92
N VAL A 444 22.57 -4.92 23.12
CA VAL A 444 21.40 -4.85 22.25
C VAL A 444 20.53 -3.65 22.63
N LYS A 445 20.27 -2.78 21.66
CA LYS A 445 19.37 -1.64 21.86
C LYS A 445 18.40 -1.51 20.69
N VAL A 446 17.12 -1.65 21.01
CA VAL A 446 16.02 -1.44 20.08
C VAL A 446 15.40 -0.08 20.36
N ALA A 447 15.34 0.76 19.34
CA ALA A 447 14.65 2.03 19.38
C ALA A 447 13.51 2.07 18.36
N THR A 448 12.51 2.86 18.70
CA THR A 448 11.37 3.16 17.84
C THR A 448 11.39 4.66 17.64
N SER A 449 11.37 5.12 16.38
CA SER A 449 11.30 6.56 16.10
C SER A 449 9.92 7.09 16.49
N SER A 450 9.85 8.35 16.92
CA SER A 450 8.58 9.07 17.12
C SER A 450 7.71 9.05 15.84
N TYR A 451 8.36 8.92 14.68
CA TYR A 451 7.73 8.86 13.37
C TYR A 451 7.59 7.43 12.83
N ALA A 452 7.64 6.38 13.67
CA ALA A 452 7.72 4.99 13.20
C ALA A 452 6.66 4.61 12.14
N LYS A 453 5.44 5.14 12.23
CA LYS A 453 4.37 4.89 11.23
C LYS A 453 4.71 5.43 9.83
N TYR A 454 5.47 6.52 9.75
CA TYR A 454 5.82 7.24 8.52
C TYR A 454 7.34 7.44 8.37
N GLY A 455 8.13 6.54 8.96
CA GLY A 455 9.58 6.73 9.09
C GLY A 455 10.29 6.89 7.75
N ALA A 456 9.94 6.06 6.77
CA ALA A 456 10.47 6.16 5.41
C ALA A 456 10.13 7.52 4.77
N TRP A 457 8.89 7.98 4.90
CA TRP A 457 8.45 9.27 4.35
C TRP A 457 9.16 10.46 5.02
N VAL A 458 9.31 10.46 6.35
CA VAL A 458 10.01 11.53 7.08
C VAL A 458 11.50 11.56 6.70
N GLY A 459 12.13 10.39 6.59
CA GLY A 459 13.51 10.29 6.12
C GLY A 459 13.69 10.84 4.71
N ALA A 460 12.72 10.58 3.83
CA ALA A 460 12.69 11.10 2.48
C ALA A 460 12.50 12.64 2.47
N SER A 461 11.60 13.18 3.30
CA SER A 461 11.42 14.62 3.48
C SER A 461 12.70 15.32 3.95
N ILE A 462 13.43 14.71 4.89
CA ILE A 462 14.73 15.21 5.36
C ILE A 462 15.76 15.16 4.23
N LEU A 463 15.94 14.01 3.58
CA LEU A 463 16.94 13.81 2.52
C LEU A 463 16.72 14.76 1.33
N SER A 464 15.47 14.93 0.91
CA SER A 464 15.10 15.81 -0.20
C SER A 464 15.21 17.31 0.11
N SER A 465 15.23 17.68 1.39
CA SER A 465 15.46 19.07 1.82
C SER A 465 16.95 19.46 1.85
N LEU A 466 17.86 18.49 1.73
CA LEU A 466 19.30 18.76 1.78
C LEU A 466 19.78 19.40 0.45
N PRO A 467 20.72 20.37 0.49
CA PRO A 467 21.26 20.98 -0.73
C PRO A 467 21.90 19.97 -1.70
N MET A 468 22.54 18.93 -1.15
CA MET A 468 23.18 17.86 -1.92
C MET A 468 22.18 16.97 -2.68
N PHE A 469 20.88 17.06 -2.37
CA PHE A 469 19.85 16.25 -3.03
C PHE A 469 19.83 16.43 -4.56
N ARG A 470 20.15 17.64 -5.03
CA ARG A 470 20.19 17.98 -6.46
C ARG A 470 21.21 17.18 -7.26
N GLU A 471 22.24 16.66 -6.60
CA GLU A 471 23.29 15.86 -7.24
C GLU A 471 22.93 14.37 -7.34
N MET A 472 21.91 13.92 -6.61
CA MET A 472 21.55 12.51 -6.49
C MET A 472 20.43 12.07 -7.45
N TRP A 473 19.55 13.00 -7.87
CA TRP A 473 18.43 12.65 -8.76
C TRP A 473 18.88 12.41 -10.20
N VAL A 474 18.04 11.70 -10.95
CA VAL A 474 18.15 11.58 -12.40
C VAL A 474 17.26 12.64 -13.03
N THR A 475 17.79 13.41 -13.97
CA THR A 475 17.01 14.41 -14.70
C THR A 475 16.32 13.81 -15.93
N SER A 476 15.24 14.45 -16.38
CA SER A 476 14.56 14.07 -17.63
C SER A 476 15.46 14.14 -18.86
N HIS A 477 16.54 14.93 -18.81
CA HIS A 477 17.54 14.99 -19.87
C HIS A 477 18.40 13.73 -19.90
N GLU A 478 18.96 13.32 -18.75
CA GLU A 478 19.73 12.09 -18.62
C GLU A 478 18.88 10.85 -18.96
N TYR A 479 17.60 10.84 -18.57
CA TYR A 479 16.67 9.78 -18.93
C TYR A 479 16.49 9.68 -20.46
N ARG A 480 16.39 10.79 -21.18
CA ARG A 480 16.23 10.78 -22.64
C ARG A 480 17.45 10.23 -23.37
N GLU A 481 18.64 10.35 -22.78
CA GLU A 481 19.88 9.84 -23.37
C GLU A 481 20.12 8.35 -23.07
N ILE A 482 19.85 7.92 -21.83
CA ILE A 482 20.20 6.58 -21.34
C ILE A 482 18.99 5.62 -21.36
N GLY A 483 17.77 6.15 -21.33
CA GLY A 483 16.53 5.40 -21.20
C GLY A 483 16.26 4.91 -19.77
N SER A 484 15.30 4.00 -19.64
CA SER A 484 14.81 3.47 -18.35
C SER A 484 15.85 2.74 -17.50
N SER A 485 16.96 2.30 -18.09
CA SER A 485 18.07 1.65 -17.37
C SER A 485 18.91 2.60 -16.51
N VAL A 486 18.73 3.91 -16.63
CA VAL A 486 19.51 4.93 -15.92
C VAL A 486 19.53 4.75 -14.40
N MET A 487 18.40 4.34 -13.82
CA MET A 487 18.27 4.11 -12.38
C MET A 487 19.10 2.91 -11.89
N CYS A 488 19.30 1.91 -12.74
CA CYS A 488 20.09 0.74 -12.38
C CYS A 488 21.59 1.04 -12.34
N ARG A 489 22.06 2.05 -13.08
CA ARG A 489 23.49 2.40 -13.16
C ARG A 489 23.96 3.30 -12.02
N ARG A 490 23.06 4.10 -11.42
CA ARG A 490 23.39 5.03 -10.32
C ARG A 490 23.27 4.42 -8.92
N ASN A 491 22.52 3.33 -8.76
CA ASN A 491 22.30 2.66 -7.47
C ASN A 491 23.31 1.52 -7.18
N LEU A 492 24.48 1.56 -7.81
CA LEU A 492 25.61 0.64 -7.58
C LEU A 492 26.69 1.28 -6.72
#